data_AF-A0AAD6J5A8-F1
#
_entry.id   AF-A0AAD6J5A8-F1
#
_cell.length_a   1.000
_cell.length_b   1.000
_cell.length_c   1.000
_cell.angle_alpha   90.00
_cell.angle_beta   90.00
_cell.angle_gamma   90.00
#
_symmetry.space_group_name_H-M   'P 1'
#
loop_
_entity.id
_entity.type
_entity.pdbx_description
1 polymer ?
#
loop_
_entity_poly.entity_id
_entity_poly.type
_entity_poly.pdbx_seq_one_letter_code
_entity_poly.pdbx_strand_id
1 'polypeptide(L)'
;MPATTNARTLRFILLAFFFVAVLYKVFTSTTPSSYTSGFSSSAGSSKPPPTLPKSDIGHIGEHKTDADLGTDPGTTPNDIKGFPPAAAPGRRANATFITLARNTDTWEIAKSIRHIEDRFNRKFNYDWIFLNDQPFDDTFKKVTTRLVSGKTKYGLIPKEHWSFPEWIDQDKAAQVREDMRQRKIIYGDSVSYRHMCRFESGFFFEHELLADYEFYWRVEPSIKLFCDVDTDPFVFMKENNKKYGFAISLYEYKETIPTLWETTRKFMAEYPQHIVQNNNLAFISDDEGKSYNNCHFWSNFEIGSLNFLRSPAYRDYFKYLDHAGGFFYERWGDAPVHSIGASLFLKKEEVHFFENIGYYHVPFTHCPTTEEARDKYKCSCNPKDNFDWKGYSCTSRYFETNNMNKPKGYEYQMN
;
A
#
# COMPACT_ATOMS: atom_id res chain seq x y z
N MET A 1 -64.04 -19.42 5.61
CA MET A 1 -63.47 -19.31 4.25
C MET A 1 -62.24 -18.40 4.31
N PRO A 2 -61.05 -18.85 3.88
CA PRO A 2 -59.79 -18.12 4.01
C PRO A 2 -59.40 -17.43 2.70
N ALA A 3 -58.89 -16.19 2.77
CA ALA A 3 -58.25 -15.53 1.64
C ALA A 3 -57.31 -14.39 2.09
N THR A 4 -56.17 -14.72 2.69
CA THR A 4 -55.06 -13.74 2.86
C THR A 4 -53.65 -14.34 2.63
N THR A 5 -53.54 -15.63 2.32
CA THR A 5 -52.24 -16.31 2.20
C THR A 5 -51.56 -16.17 0.83
N ASN A 6 -52.26 -15.71 -0.22
CA ASN A 6 -51.74 -15.78 -1.60
C ASN A 6 -50.78 -14.63 -1.99
N ALA A 7 -50.88 -13.44 -1.40
CA ALA A 7 -50.07 -12.30 -1.83
C ALA A 7 -48.62 -12.35 -1.32
N ARG A 8 -48.39 -12.89 -0.11
CA ARG A 8 -47.03 -13.06 0.44
C ARG A 8 -46.27 -14.16 -0.30
N THR A 9 -46.90 -15.30 -0.55
CA THR A 9 -46.30 -16.42 -1.28
C THR A 9 -45.94 -16.02 -2.70
N LEU A 10 -46.79 -15.26 -3.40
CA LEU A 10 -46.50 -14.76 -4.75
C LEU A 10 -45.28 -13.82 -4.77
N ARG A 11 -45.11 -12.95 -3.75
CA ARG A 11 -43.92 -12.09 -3.64
C ARG A 11 -42.64 -12.89 -3.40
N PHE A 12 -42.68 -13.92 -2.57
CA PHE A 12 -41.52 -14.79 -2.35
C PHE A 12 -41.15 -15.60 -3.61
N ILE A 13 -42.15 -16.09 -4.35
CA ILE A 13 -41.92 -16.78 -5.62
C ILE A 13 -41.28 -15.84 -6.66
N LEU A 14 -41.76 -14.60 -6.78
CA LEU A 14 -41.19 -13.62 -7.70
C LEU A 14 -39.76 -13.21 -7.33
N LEU A 15 -39.48 -13.03 -6.03
CA LEU A 15 -38.13 -12.75 -5.54
C LEU A 15 -37.18 -13.93 -5.75
N ALA A 16 -37.64 -15.16 -5.52
CA ALA A 16 -36.86 -16.36 -5.77
C ALA A 16 -36.55 -16.53 -7.27
N PHE A 17 -37.54 -16.28 -8.14
CA PHE A 17 -37.34 -16.34 -9.59
C PHE A 17 -36.38 -15.26 -10.08
N PHE A 18 -36.46 -14.04 -9.54
CA PHE A 18 -35.50 -12.97 -9.84
C PHE A 18 -34.08 -13.34 -9.39
N PHE A 19 -33.91 -13.89 -8.19
CA PHE A 19 -32.61 -14.35 -7.70
C PHE A 19 -32.03 -15.49 -8.55
N VAL A 20 -32.85 -16.47 -8.95
CA VAL A 20 -32.41 -17.57 -9.82
C VAL A 20 -32.05 -17.06 -11.22
N ALA A 21 -32.79 -16.10 -11.77
CA ALA A 21 -32.48 -15.49 -13.06
C ALA A 21 -31.18 -14.66 -13.03
N VAL A 22 -30.93 -13.93 -11.94
CA VAL A 22 -29.68 -13.18 -11.72
C VAL A 22 -28.50 -14.15 -11.57
N LEU A 23 -28.65 -15.21 -10.77
CA LEU A 23 -27.61 -16.23 -10.61
C LEU A 23 -27.34 -16.97 -11.94
N TYR A 24 -28.38 -17.35 -12.69
CA TYR A 24 -28.22 -17.95 -14.02
C TYR A 24 -27.43 -17.03 -14.95
N LYS A 25 -27.76 -15.73 -15.01
CA LYS A 25 -27.00 -14.74 -15.79
C LYS A 25 -25.54 -14.65 -15.33
N VAL A 26 -25.26 -14.63 -14.03
CA VAL A 26 -23.89 -14.58 -13.51
C VAL A 26 -23.10 -15.85 -13.87
N PHE A 27 -23.72 -17.02 -13.76
CA PHE A 27 -23.07 -18.31 -14.05
C PHE A 27 -22.96 -18.64 -15.54
N THR A 28 -23.82 -18.09 -16.41
CA THR A 28 -23.72 -18.29 -17.88
C THR A 28 -22.91 -17.20 -18.59
N SER A 29 -22.50 -16.13 -17.90
CA SER A 29 -21.70 -15.03 -18.49
C SER A 29 -20.19 -15.27 -18.44
N THR A 30 -19.73 -16.40 -17.89
CA THR A 30 -18.31 -16.78 -17.88
C THR A 30 -18.10 -18.01 -18.75
N THR A 31 -17.97 -17.80 -20.06
CA THR A 31 -17.32 -18.77 -20.94
C THR A 31 -15.81 -18.48 -20.99
N PRO A 32 -14.94 -19.47 -20.75
CA PRO A 32 -13.51 -19.31 -20.91
C PRO A 32 -13.15 -19.27 -22.39
N SER A 33 -12.56 -18.17 -22.85
CA SER A 33 -11.94 -18.13 -24.17
C SER A 33 -10.71 -19.03 -24.19
N SER A 34 -10.86 -20.20 -24.80
CA SER A 34 -9.77 -21.09 -25.16
C SER A 34 -8.92 -20.41 -26.24
N TYR A 35 -7.71 -19.96 -25.90
CA TYR A 35 -6.72 -19.57 -26.89
C TYR A 35 -5.72 -20.70 -27.11
N THR A 36 -5.81 -21.28 -28.29
CA THR A 36 -4.87 -22.23 -28.87
C THR A 36 -3.50 -21.59 -29.06
N SER A 37 -2.47 -22.25 -28.54
CA SER A 37 -1.06 -21.90 -28.68
C SER A 37 -0.55 -22.10 -30.12
N GLY A 38 -0.20 -21.02 -30.79
CA GLY A 38 0.64 -21.04 -32.00
C GLY A 38 2.05 -20.55 -31.64
N PHE A 39 2.95 -21.49 -31.38
CA PHE A 39 4.36 -21.21 -31.09
C PHE A 39 5.11 -21.00 -32.41
N SER A 40 5.75 -19.84 -32.58
CA SER A 40 6.80 -19.64 -33.58
C SER A 40 7.98 -18.96 -32.90
N SER A 41 9.06 -19.72 -32.76
CA SER A 41 10.34 -19.32 -32.20
C SER A 41 11.10 -18.40 -33.14
N SER A 42 11.51 -17.22 -32.65
CA SER A 42 12.64 -16.48 -33.21
C SER A 42 13.54 -16.01 -32.07
N ALA A 43 14.71 -16.62 -31.99
CA ALA A 43 15.78 -16.28 -31.06
C ALA A 43 16.34 -14.88 -31.36
N GLY A 44 16.49 -14.06 -30.32
CA GLY A 44 17.09 -12.73 -30.38
C GLY A 44 17.84 -12.41 -29.09
N SER A 45 19.16 -12.57 -29.15
CA SER A 45 20.24 -11.97 -28.32
C SER A 45 19.83 -11.24 -27.02
N SER A 46 20.09 -11.88 -25.88
CA SER A 46 20.04 -11.29 -24.55
C SER A 46 21.23 -10.34 -24.32
N LYS A 47 20.96 -9.07 -24.02
CA LYS A 47 21.93 -8.17 -23.36
C LYS A 47 21.87 -8.37 -21.84
N PRO A 48 23.01 -8.37 -21.12
CA PRO A 48 23.02 -8.49 -19.67
C PRO A 48 22.43 -7.23 -18.99
N PRO A 49 21.89 -7.35 -17.77
CA PRO A 49 21.33 -6.22 -17.02
C PRO A 49 22.41 -5.18 -16.65
N PRO A 50 22.04 -3.89 -16.46
CA PRO A 50 22.99 -2.86 -16.04
C PRO A 50 23.51 -3.11 -14.62
N THR A 51 24.81 -2.89 -14.43
CA THR A 51 25.48 -2.98 -13.14
C THR A 51 25.17 -1.76 -12.27
N LEU A 52 24.75 -1.98 -11.02
CA LEU A 52 24.49 -0.93 -10.03
C LEU A 52 25.78 -0.14 -9.66
N PRO A 53 25.70 1.18 -9.39
CA PRO A 53 26.85 1.95 -8.92
C PRO A 53 27.31 1.50 -7.53
N LYS A 54 28.63 1.48 -7.31
CA LYS A 54 29.24 1.25 -6.00
C LYS A 54 29.09 2.50 -5.13
N SER A 55 28.58 2.32 -3.91
CA SER A 55 28.49 3.40 -2.92
C SER A 55 29.83 3.54 -2.17
N ASP A 56 30.51 4.66 -2.37
CA ASP A 56 31.66 5.06 -1.53
C ASP A 56 31.14 5.72 -0.25
N ILE A 57 31.55 5.18 0.91
CA ILE A 57 31.26 5.73 2.24
C ILE A 57 32.35 6.77 2.56
N GLY A 58 31.98 8.04 2.53
CA GLY A 58 32.83 9.18 2.88
C GLY A 58 32.37 9.91 4.15
N HIS A 59 33.34 10.31 4.97
CA HIS A 59 33.26 10.84 6.33
C HIS A 59 32.26 11.97 6.63
N ILE A 60 31.74 11.94 7.87
CA ILE A 60 30.89 12.94 8.53
C ILE A 60 31.73 14.13 9.00
N GLY A 61 31.30 15.35 8.66
CA GLY A 61 31.78 16.62 9.20
C GLY A 61 30.62 17.61 9.38
N GLU A 62 30.67 18.39 10.47
CA GLU A 62 29.63 19.30 10.98
C GLU A 62 29.28 20.48 10.04
N HIS A 63 27.97 20.81 9.93
CA HIS A 63 27.32 22.09 10.31
C HIS A 63 26.10 22.47 9.44
N LYS A 64 25.06 22.92 10.14
CA LYS A 64 23.94 23.80 9.76
C LYS A 64 22.94 23.33 8.70
N THR A 65 21.69 23.37 9.13
CA THR A 65 20.45 22.94 8.49
C THR A 65 20.09 23.83 7.30
N ASP A 66 20.59 23.46 6.14
CA ASP A 66 19.81 23.50 4.91
C ASP A 66 19.75 22.03 4.45
N ALA A 67 18.63 21.34 4.72
CA ALA A 67 18.45 20.03 4.13
C ALA A 67 18.55 20.21 2.62
N ASP A 68 19.57 19.64 1.98
CA ASP A 68 19.70 19.70 0.53
C ASP A 68 18.48 18.97 -0.06
N LEU A 69 17.48 19.75 -0.47
CA LEU A 69 16.28 19.25 -1.13
C LEU A 69 16.63 18.66 -2.53
N GLY A 70 17.91 18.60 -2.90
CA GLY A 70 18.43 18.08 -4.16
C GLY A 70 18.32 19.11 -5.29
N THR A 71 19.28 19.15 -6.20
CA THR A 71 19.19 19.90 -7.46
C THR A 71 18.33 19.18 -8.52
N ASP A 72 17.55 18.18 -8.10
CA ASP A 72 16.76 17.29 -8.97
C ASP A 72 15.71 18.05 -9.78
N PRO A 73 15.36 17.55 -10.99
CA PRO A 73 14.38 18.21 -11.83
C PRO A 73 13.09 18.26 -11.04
N GLY A 74 12.67 19.48 -10.68
CA GLY A 74 11.44 19.69 -9.95
C GLY A 74 10.28 18.92 -10.60
N THR A 75 9.29 18.57 -9.78
CA THR A 75 7.97 18.08 -10.22
C THR A 75 7.62 18.68 -11.58
N THR A 76 7.50 17.84 -12.62
CA THR A 76 7.29 18.36 -13.97
C THR A 76 5.79 18.55 -14.17
N PRO A 77 5.28 19.78 -14.30
CA PRO A 77 3.87 20.00 -14.56
C PRO A 77 3.45 19.22 -15.81
N ASN A 78 2.24 18.69 -15.79
CA ASN A 78 1.66 18.05 -16.96
C ASN A 78 1.42 19.12 -18.04
N ASP A 79 2.19 19.07 -19.14
CA ASP A 79 2.15 20.06 -20.24
C ASP A 79 0.86 20.04 -21.07
N ILE A 80 -0.13 19.20 -20.71
CA ILE A 80 -1.45 19.25 -21.32
C ILE A 80 -2.10 20.60 -21.01
N LYS A 81 -2.39 21.35 -22.09
CA LYS A 81 -3.10 22.64 -22.05
C LYS A 81 -4.33 22.54 -21.12
N GLY A 82 -4.24 23.12 -19.92
CA GLY A 82 -5.38 23.18 -18.99
C GLY A 82 -5.04 23.11 -17.50
N PHE A 83 -3.87 22.59 -17.11
CA PHE A 83 -3.48 22.61 -15.70
C PHE A 83 -2.80 23.93 -15.32
N PRO A 84 -3.18 24.54 -14.18
CA PRO A 84 -2.41 25.66 -13.64
C PRO A 84 -1.04 25.15 -13.16
N PRO A 85 -0.01 26.02 -13.14
CA PRO A 85 1.25 25.69 -12.47
C PRO A 85 1.01 25.43 -10.98
N ALA A 86 1.98 24.76 -10.33
CA ALA A 86 1.93 24.48 -8.91
C ALA A 86 1.71 25.78 -8.12
N ALA A 87 0.67 25.81 -7.28
CA ALA A 87 0.30 27.01 -6.52
C ALA A 87 1.11 27.19 -5.23
N ALA A 88 1.63 26.10 -4.65
CA ALA A 88 2.44 26.18 -3.43
C ALA A 88 3.86 26.67 -3.76
N PRO A 89 4.41 27.65 -3.02
CA PRO A 89 5.78 28.09 -3.19
C PRO A 89 6.78 27.04 -2.68
N GLY A 90 8.08 27.30 -2.88
CA GLY A 90 9.16 26.50 -2.30
C GLY A 90 9.65 25.35 -3.18
N ARG A 91 10.75 24.73 -2.74
CA ARG A 91 11.34 23.54 -3.39
C ARG A 91 10.49 22.30 -3.09
N ARG A 92 10.67 21.26 -3.90
CA ARG A 92 10.02 19.96 -3.76
C ARG A 92 11.06 18.93 -3.37
N ALA A 93 10.68 17.95 -2.55
CA ALA A 93 11.47 16.74 -2.39
C ALA A 93 11.42 15.89 -3.68
N ASN A 94 12.41 15.04 -3.92
CA ASN A 94 12.39 14.08 -5.01
C ASN A 94 11.43 12.92 -4.68
N ALA A 95 10.19 13.02 -5.17
CA ALA A 95 9.11 12.10 -4.82
C ALA A 95 8.08 11.91 -5.94
N THR A 96 7.27 10.86 -5.83
CA THR A 96 6.19 10.54 -6.77
C THR A 96 5.04 9.86 -6.04
N PHE A 97 3.84 9.92 -6.62
CA PHE A 97 2.81 8.94 -6.31
C PHE A 97 3.09 7.62 -7.01
N ILE A 98 2.64 6.52 -6.41
CA ILE A 98 2.60 5.22 -7.05
C ILE A 98 1.24 4.56 -6.87
N THR A 99 0.77 3.91 -7.94
CA THR A 99 -0.43 3.09 -7.95
C THR A 99 -0.16 1.80 -8.71
N LEU A 100 -0.39 0.66 -8.06
CA LEU A 100 -0.62 -0.61 -8.73
C LEU A 100 -2.11 -0.71 -9.09
N ALA A 101 -2.44 -0.84 -10.37
CA ALA A 101 -3.83 -0.92 -10.81
C ALA A 101 -3.99 -1.73 -12.08
N ARG A 102 -5.17 -2.32 -12.28
CA ARG A 102 -5.55 -2.97 -13.54
C ARG A 102 -6.33 -1.99 -14.41
N ASN A 103 -6.43 -2.31 -15.71
CA ASN A 103 -7.27 -1.55 -16.63
C ASN A 103 -8.74 -1.43 -16.15
N THR A 104 -9.26 -2.47 -15.49
CA THR A 104 -10.62 -2.48 -14.92
C THR A 104 -10.83 -1.48 -13.78
N ASP A 105 -9.75 -1.01 -13.16
CA ASP A 105 -9.81 -0.10 -12.01
C ASP A 105 -9.90 1.38 -12.44
N THR A 106 -9.88 1.68 -13.77
CA THR A 106 -9.87 3.03 -14.37
C THR A 106 -10.80 4.02 -13.67
N TRP A 107 -12.04 3.62 -13.39
CA TRP A 107 -13.05 4.53 -12.84
C TRP A 107 -12.91 4.73 -11.32
N GLU A 108 -12.42 3.73 -10.60
CA GLU A 108 -12.18 3.85 -9.16
C GLU A 108 -10.89 4.61 -8.87
N ILE A 109 -9.83 4.41 -9.66
CA ILE A 109 -8.61 5.21 -9.54
C ILE A 109 -8.87 6.67 -9.96
N ALA A 110 -9.74 6.93 -10.94
CA ALA A 110 -10.12 8.29 -11.30
C ALA A 110 -10.72 9.06 -10.10
N LYS A 111 -11.52 8.40 -9.25
CA LYS A 111 -12.04 9.02 -8.02
C LYS A 111 -10.93 9.28 -7.00
N SER A 112 -10.03 8.33 -6.80
CA SER A 112 -8.85 8.51 -5.93
C SER A 112 -7.99 9.69 -6.36
N ILE A 113 -7.68 9.80 -7.66
CA ILE A 113 -6.89 10.92 -8.23
C ILE A 113 -7.58 12.25 -7.93
N ARG A 114 -8.91 12.34 -8.10
CA ARG A 114 -9.66 13.56 -7.76
C ARG A 114 -9.50 13.94 -6.29
N HIS A 115 -9.56 12.98 -5.37
CA HIS A 115 -9.31 13.24 -3.95
C HIS A 115 -7.88 13.76 -3.69
N ILE A 116 -6.87 13.12 -4.28
CA ILE A 116 -5.47 13.55 -4.13
C ILE A 116 -5.26 14.96 -4.71
N GLU A 117 -5.75 15.22 -5.93
CA GLU A 117 -5.61 16.52 -6.60
C GLU A 117 -6.35 17.64 -5.86
N ASP A 118 -7.58 17.38 -5.42
CA ASP A 118 -8.41 18.40 -4.76
C ASP A 118 -7.86 18.79 -3.38
N ARG A 119 -7.27 17.83 -2.65
CA ARG A 119 -6.76 18.06 -1.28
C ARG A 119 -5.28 18.44 -1.23
N PHE A 120 -4.48 17.99 -2.18
CA PHE A 120 -3.03 18.10 -2.15
C PHE A 120 -2.43 18.46 -3.51
N ASN A 121 -2.47 17.55 -4.48
CA ASN A 121 -1.46 17.54 -5.54
C ASN A 121 -1.57 18.72 -6.51
N ARG A 122 -2.75 19.32 -6.71
CA ARG A 122 -2.89 20.51 -7.55
C ARG A 122 -2.07 21.71 -7.05
N LYS A 123 -1.64 21.68 -5.78
CA LYS A 123 -0.76 22.69 -5.19
C LYS A 123 0.71 22.40 -5.48
N PHE A 124 1.10 21.13 -5.64
CA PHE A 124 2.50 20.69 -5.63
C PHE A 124 2.99 20.08 -6.96
N ASN A 125 2.08 19.53 -7.77
CA ASN A 125 2.27 18.92 -9.09
C ASN A 125 3.24 17.72 -9.13
N TYR A 126 3.28 16.90 -8.07
CA TYR A 126 4.08 15.68 -8.05
C TYR A 126 3.66 14.70 -9.15
N ASP A 127 4.67 14.02 -9.70
CA ASP A 127 4.52 12.97 -10.71
C ASP A 127 3.72 11.77 -10.17
N TRP A 128 3.18 10.96 -11.07
CA TRP A 128 2.41 9.77 -10.72
C TRP A 128 2.79 8.58 -11.59
N ILE A 129 3.28 7.52 -10.94
CA ILE A 129 3.62 6.25 -11.60
C ILE A 129 2.46 5.27 -11.44
N PHE A 130 2.02 4.70 -12.56
CA PHE A 130 1.08 3.59 -12.60
C PHE A 130 1.80 2.33 -13.04
N LEU A 131 1.68 1.25 -12.28
CA LEU A 131 2.22 -0.07 -12.58
C LEU A 131 1.08 -1.10 -12.73
N ASN A 132 1.27 -2.09 -13.60
CA ASN A 132 0.30 -3.15 -13.87
C ASN A 132 1.03 -4.42 -14.35
N ASP A 133 0.47 -5.59 -14.03
CA ASP A 133 0.97 -6.88 -14.52
C ASP A 133 0.61 -7.12 -16.00
N GLN A 134 -0.28 -6.29 -16.56
CA GLN A 134 -0.62 -6.24 -17.97
C GLN A 134 -0.36 -4.84 -18.56
N PRO A 135 -0.20 -4.71 -19.90
CA PRO A 135 -0.10 -3.41 -20.53
C PRO A 135 -1.35 -2.55 -20.25
N PHE A 136 -1.13 -1.29 -19.84
CA PHE A 136 -2.23 -0.32 -19.73
C PHE A 136 -2.81 0.02 -21.10
N ASP A 137 -4.14 0.02 -21.20
CA ASP A 137 -4.86 0.42 -22.39
C ASP A 137 -4.94 1.96 -22.54
N ASP A 138 -5.36 2.41 -23.72
CA ASP A 138 -5.47 3.83 -24.04
C ASP A 138 -6.51 4.55 -23.18
N THR A 139 -7.55 3.85 -22.73
CA THR A 139 -8.60 4.43 -21.89
C THR A 139 -8.04 4.78 -20.53
N PHE A 140 -7.34 3.84 -19.89
CA PHE A 140 -6.69 4.04 -18.60
C PHE A 140 -5.75 5.24 -18.68
N LYS A 141 -4.77 5.20 -19.61
CA LYS A 141 -3.77 6.27 -19.77
C LYS A 141 -4.42 7.63 -20.04
N LYS A 142 -5.41 7.70 -20.93
CA LYS A 142 -6.09 8.95 -21.27
C LYS A 142 -6.86 9.53 -20.10
N VAL A 143 -7.51 8.69 -19.29
CA VAL A 143 -8.29 9.14 -18.12
C VAL A 143 -7.35 9.63 -17.03
N THR A 144 -6.34 8.85 -16.65
CA THR A 144 -5.41 9.20 -15.56
C THR A 144 -4.55 10.41 -15.93
N THR A 145 -3.99 10.47 -17.14
CA THR A 145 -3.22 11.63 -17.62
C THR A 145 -4.07 12.92 -17.68
N ARG A 146 -5.38 12.83 -17.91
CA ARG A 146 -6.27 14.01 -17.88
C ARG A 146 -6.47 14.56 -16.47
N LEU A 147 -6.37 13.71 -15.46
CA LEU A 147 -6.75 14.06 -14.08
C LEU A 147 -5.56 14.52 -13.24
N VAL A 148 -4.36 13.97 -13.49
CA VAL A 148 -3.14 14.26 -12.71
C VAL A 148 -2.48 15.55 -13.19
N SER A 149 -2.17 16.43 -12.24
CA SER A 149 -1.52 17.73 -12.50
C SER A 149 -0.01 17.64 -12.74
N GLY A 150 0.66 16.63 -12.18
CA GLY A 150 2.05 16.26 -12.49
C GLY A 150 2.19 15.26 -13.64
N LYS A 151 3.41 14.85 -13.97
CA LYS A 151 3.67 13.94 -15.08
C LYS A 151 3.26 12.51 -14.74
N THR A 152 2.39 11.90 -15.56
CA THR A 152 2.05 10.48 -15.44
C THR A 152 3.06 9.59 -16.16
N LYS A 153 3.48 8.49 -15.52
CA LYS A 153 4.34 7.44 -16.10
C LYS A 153 3.63 6.09 -15.98
N TYR A 154 3.79 5.21 -16.98
CA TYR A 154 3.09 3.93 -17.05
C TYR A 154 4.10 2.80 -17.26
N GLY A 155 4.15 1.84 -16.33
CA GLY A 155 5.09 0.72 -16.35
C GLY A 155 4.39 -0.63 -16.41
N LEU A 156 4.97 -1.58 -17.14
CA LEU A 156 4.61 -2.99 -17.12
C LEU A 156 5.52 -3.70 -16.13
N ILE A 157 4.94 -4.47 -15.21
CA ILE A 157 5.71 -5.23 -14.22
C ILE A 157 6.48 -6.35 -14.94
N PRO A 158 7.80 -6.49 -14.71
CA PRO A 158 8.58 -7.61 -15.23
C PRO A 158 7.99 -8.94 -14.76
N LYS A 159 7.98 -9.94 -15.64
CA LYS A 159 7.33 -11.24 -15.38
C LYS A 159 7.91 -11.92 -14.15
N GLU A 160 9.22 -11.80 -13.93
CA GLU A 160 9.98 -12.32 -12.79
C GLU A 160 9.52 -11.75 -11.43
N HIS A 161 8.96 -10.53 -11.43
CA HIS A 161 8.41 -9.89 -10.23
C HIS A 161 6.93 -10.26 -10.02
N TRP A 162 6.27 -10.84 -11.02
CA TRP A 162 4.85 -11.25 -11.01
C TRP A 162 4.66 -12.71 -11.48
N SER A 163 5.49 -13.62 -10.97
CA SER A 163 5.38 -15.05 -11.23
C SER A 163 5.67 -15.88 -9.98
N PHE A 164 5.36 -17.17 -10.02
CA PHE A 164 5.87 -18.10 -9.01
C PHE A 164 7.39 -18.24 -9.19
N PRO A 165 8.21 -18.06 -8.14
CA PRO A 165 9.63 -18.36 -8.21
C PRO A 165 9.87 -19.87 -8.23
N GLU A 166 11.06 -20.29 -8.68
CA GLU A 166 11.39 -21.70 -8.96
C GLU A 166 11.34 -22.63 -7.74
N TRP A 167 11.53 -22.08 -6.53
CA TRP A 167 11.47 -22.84 -5.27
C TRP A 167 10.04 -23.04 -4.74
N ILE A 168 9.02 -22.54 -5.45
CA ILE A 168 7.62 -22.70 -5.07
C ILE A 168 7.00 -23.90 -5.78
N ASP A 169 6.61 -24.89 -4.99
CA ASP A 169 5.75 -25.99 -5.38
C ASP A 169 4.33 -25.44 -5.63
N GLN A 170 3.97 -25.35 -6.91
CA GLN A 170 2.69 -24.79 -7.32
C GLN A 170 1.50 -25.69 -6.98
N ASP A 171 1.71 -27.01 -6.87
CA ASP A 171 0.66 -27.96 -6.49
C ASP A 171 0.34 -27.81 -5.00
N LYS A 172 1.38 -27.71 -4.15
CA LYS A 172 1.22 -27.37 -2.73
C LYS A 172 0.53 -26.02 -2.56
N ALA A 173 0.95 -25.00 -3.29
CA ALA A 173 0.31 -23.68 -3.25
C ALA A 173 -1.16 -23.74 -3.69
N ALA A 174 -1.51 -24.60 -4.66
CA ALA A 174 -2.89 -24.81 -5.09
C ALA A 174 -3.74 -25.47 -4.00
N GLN A 175 -3.20 -26.47 -3.29
CA GLN A 175 -3.88 -27.12 -2.16
C GLN A 175 -4.15 -26.14 -1.01
N VAL A 176 -3.18 -25.28 -0.68
CA VAL A 176 -3.36 -24.22 0.33
C VAL A 176 -4.49 -23.26 -0.07
N ARG A 177 -4.53 -22.84 -1.34
CA ARG A 177 -5.59 -21.96 -1.83
C ARG A 177 -6.96 -22.61 -1.70
N GLU A 178 -7.08 -23.89 -2.03
CA GLU A 178 -8.32 -24.63 -1.89
C GLU A 178 -8.75 -24.77 -0.42
N ASP A 179 -7.83 -25.07 0.50
CA ASP A 179 -8.10 -25.08 1.93
C ASP A 179 -8.58 -23.70 2.45
N MET A 180 -7.86 -22.63 2.10
CA MET A 180 -8.24 -21.27 2.51
C MET A 180 -9.60 -20.85 1.92
N ARG A 181 -9.94 -21.31 0.72
CA ARG A 181 -11.27 -21.15 0.10
C ARG A 181 -12.36 -21.79 0.95
N GLN A 182 -12.14 -23.04 1.37
CA GLN A 182 -13.09 -23.79 2.20
C GLN A 182 -13.28 -23.14 3.57
N ARG A 183 -12.19 -22.58 4.14
CA ARG A 183 -12.21 -21.80 5.38
C ARG A 183 -12.77 -20.37 5.22
N LYS A 184 -13.12 -19.94 4.00
CA LYS A 184 -13.66 -18.61 3.68
C LYS A 184 -12.75 -17.45 4.11
N ILE A 185 -11.44 -17.66 4.03
CA ILE A 185 -10.46 -16.59 4.26
C ILE A 185 -10.55 -15.62 3.08
N ILE A 186 -10.67 -14.32 3.35
CA ILE A 186 -10.76 -13.29 2.30
C ILE A 186 -9.55 -13.40 1.36
N TYR A 187 -9.78 -13.42 0.04
CA TYR A 187 -8.75 -13.66 -0.99
C TYR A 187 -7.95 -14.97 -0.82
N GLY A 188 -8.43 -15.92 -0.01
CA GLY A 188 -7.74 -17.17 0.33
C GLY A 188 -7.40 -18.02 -0.88
N ASP A 189 -8.23 -17.98 -1.93
CA ASP A 189 -8.07 -18.72 -3.18
C ASP A 189 -7.42 -17.91 -4.32
N SER A 190 -7.14 -16.62 -4.09
CA SER A 190 -6.67 -15.71 -5.14
C SER A 190 -5.17 -15.87 -5.39
N VAL A 191 -4.80 -16.21 -6.63
CA VAL A 191 -3.41 -16.25 -7.11
C VAL A 191 -2.89 -14.83 -7.32
N SER A 192 -3.66 -13.97 -7.99
CA SER A 192 -3.24 -12.60 -8.29
C SER A 192 -3.04 -11.76 -7.03
N TYR A 193 -3.84 -11.99 -5.98
CA TYR A 193 -3.67 -11.30 -4.70
C TYR A 193 -2.33 -11.62 -4.02
N ARG A 194 -1.87 -12.88 -4.13
CA ARG A 194 -0.57 -13.28 -3.58
C ARG A 194 0.61 -12.70 -4.37
N HIS A 195 0.49 -12.66 -5.70
CA HIS A 195 1.48 -11.95 -6.51
C HIS A 195 1.51 -10.46 -6.18
N MET A 196 0.35 -9.83 -5.98
CA MET A 196 0.26 -8.44 -5.52
C MET A 196 0.98 -8.24 -4.19
N CYS A 197 0.66 -9.05 -3.16
CA CYS A 197 1.32 -8.91 -1.86
C CYS A 197 2.83 -9.12 -1.95
N ARG A 198 3.29 -10.10 -2.73
CA ARG A 198 4.73 -10.31 -2.97
C ARG A 198 5.38 -9.13 -3.72
N PHE A 199 4.70 -8.60 -4.73
CA PHE A 199 5.16 -7.47 -5.54
C PHE A 199 5.32 -6.20 -4.70
N GLU A 200 4.30 -5.86 -3.92
CA GLU A 200 4.34 -4.73 -3.00
C GLU A 200 5.41 -4.95 -1.91
N SER A 201 5.59 -6.18 -1.42
CA SER A 201 6.59 -6.48 -0.40
C SER A 201 8.04 -6.31 -0.87
N GLY A 202 8.35 -6.58 -2.14
CA GLY A 202 9.72 -6.84 -2.57
C GLY A 202 10.20 -6.23 -3.88
N PHE A 203 9.31 -5.67 -4.70
CA PHE A 203 9.65 -5.38 -6.09
C PHE A 203 9.21 -4.01 -6.61
N PHE A 204 8.13 -3.39 -6.12
CA PHE A 204 7.69 -2.12 -6.68
C PHE A 204 8.80 -1.05 -6.63
N PHE A 205 9.54 -0.98 -5.51
CA PHE A 205 10.63 -0.04 -5.27
C PHE A 205 11.88 -0.31 -6.14
N GLU A 206 11.93 -1.44 -6.84
CA GLU A 206 13.00 -1.79 -7.80
C GLU A 206 12.58 -1.49 -9.26
N HIS A 207 11.34 -1.09 -9.51
CA HIS A 207 10.87 -0.80 -10.86
C HIS A 207 11.65 0.40 -11.45
N GLU A 208 12.06 0.32 -12.72
CA GLU A 208 12.93 1.33 -13.36
C GLU A 208 12.36 2.76 -13.28
N LEU A 209 11.04 2.92 -13.38
CA LEU A 209 10.37 4.21 -13.25
C LEU A 209 10.54 4.87 -11.88
N LEU A 210 10.90 4.11 -10.85
CA LEU A 210 11.17 4.58 -9.50
C LEU A 210 12.67 4.80 -9.22
N ALA A 211 13.57 4.47 -10.15
CA ALA A 211 15.02 4.49 -9.92
C ALA A 211 15.52 5.87 -9.44
N ASP A 212 14.97 6.93 -10.05
CA ASP A 212 15.38 8.31 -9.80
C ASP A 212 14.59 8.98 -8.67
N TYR A 213 13.78 8.26 -7.88
CA TYR A 213 13.01 8.85 -6.78
C TYR A 213 13.56 8.46 -5.40
N GLU A 214 13.43 9.38 -4.43
CA GLU A 214 13.77 9.14 -3.02
C GLU A 214 12.56 8.69 -2.19
N PHE A 215 11.38 9.26 -2.47
CA PHE A 215 10.14 8.99 -1.73
C PHE A 215 8.99 8.60 -2.66
N TYR A 216 8.06 7.82 -2.12
CA TYR A 216 6.81 7.48 -2.78
C TYR A 216 5.62 7.74 -1.86
N TRP A 217 4.46 8.06 -2.45
CA TRP A 217 3.16 7.96 -1.77
C TRP A 217 2.29 6.94 -2.50
N ARG A 218 2.02 5.80 -1.85
CA ARG A 218 1.12 4.77 -2.38
C ARG A 218 -0.33 5.23 -2.34
N VAL A 219 -1.01 5.11 -3.49
CA VAL A 219 -2.42 5.47 -3.65
C VAL A 219 -3.15 4.34 -4.35
N GLU A 220 -4.12 3.75 -3.66
CA GLU A 220 -5.00 2.70 -4.19
C GLU A 220 -6.26 3.28 -4.88
N PRO A 221 -6.91 2.51 -5.77
CA PRO A 221 -8.27 2.81 -6.20
C PRO A 221 -9.26 2.88 -5.02
N SER A 222 -10.33 3.66 -5.17
CA SER A 222 -11.40 3.80 -4.17
C SER A 222 -11.02 4.44 -2.81
N ILE A 223 -9.94 5.22 -2.75
CA ILE A 223 -9.59 5.97 -1.54
C ILE A 223 -10.35 7.30 -1.46
N LYS A 224 -10.37 7.90 -0.26
CA LYS A 224 -10.76 9.30 -0.08
C LYS A 224 -9.72 10.02 0.76
N LEU A 225 -9.47 11.28 0.42
CA LEU A 225 -8.84 12.26 1.31
C LEU A 225 -9.90 13.25 1.79
N PHE A 226 -10.04 13.35 3.11
CA PHE A 226 -11.08 14.16 3.74
C PHE A 226 -10.64 15.58 4.07
N CYS A 227 -9.35 15.80 4.26
CA CYS A 227 -8.77 17.06 4.72
C CYS A 227 -7.84 17.65 3.65
N ASP A 228 -7.72 18.97 3.64
CA ASP A 228 -6.73 19.68 2.84
C ASP A 228 -5.33 19.41 3.41
N VAL A 229 -4.40 19.05 2.53
CA VAL A 229 -2.98 18.85 2.86
C VAL A 229 -2.22 20.06 2.30
N ASP A 230 -1.99 21.06 3.16
CA ASP A 230 -1.35 22.33 2.80
C ASP A 230 0.18 22.31 2.99
N THR A 231 0.68 21.36 3.78
CA THR A 231 2.11 21.13 3.97
C THR A 231 2.55 19.96 3.11
N ASP A 232 3.67 20.10 2.40
CA ASP A 232 4.25 19.04 1.58
C ASP A 232 4.74 17.88 2.48
N PRO A 233 4.09 16.70 2.44
CA PRO A 233 4.45 15.58 3.31
C PRO A 233 5.81 15.00 2.92
N PHE A 234 6.25 15.10 1.66
CA PHE A 234 7.56 14.59 1.26
C PHE A 234 8.69 15.47 1.78
N VAL A 235 8.52 16.80 1.71
CA VAL A 235 9.44 17.75 2.34
C VAL A 235 9.49 17.52 3.84
N PHE A 236 8.33 17.37 4.50
CA PHE A 236 8.28 17.04 5.93
C PHE A 236 9.06 15.76 6.25
N MET A 237 8.86 14.68 5.48
CA MET A 237 9.56 13.41 5.68
C MET A 237 11.08 13.59 5.55
N LYS A 238 11.55 14.32 4.52
CA LYS A 238 12.97 14.57 4.28
C LYS A 238 13.60 15.43 5.39
N GLU A 239 12.99 16.57 5.72
CA GLU A 239 13.52 17.52 6.72
C GLU A 239 13.51 16.95 8.15
N ASN A 240 12.57 16.06 8.47
CA ASN A 240 12.44 15.47 9.81
C ASN A 240 13.02 14.05 9.89
N ASN A 241 13.83 13.64 8.90
CA ASN A 241 14.43 12.32 8.77
C ASN A 241 13.43 11.16 9.02
N LYS A 242 12.22 11.27 8.48
CA LYS A 242 11.24 10.19 8.50
C LYS A 242 11.43 9.30 7.28
N LYS A 243 11.26 7.99 7.48
CA LYS A 243 11.44 6.97 6.45
C LYS A 243 10.17 6.21 6.12
N TYR A 244 9.22 6.13 7.06
CA TYR A 244 7.94 5.45 6.84
C TYR A 244 6.81 6.20 7.53
N GLY A 245 5.75 6.52 6.79
CA GLY A 245 4.61 7.27 7.29
C GLY A 245 3.29 6.59 6.96
N PHE A 246 2.39 6.53 7.94
CA PHE A 246 1.10 5.83 7.85
C PHE A 246 -0.07 6.68 8.38
N ALA A 247 -1.29 6.32 7.98
CA ALA A 247 -2.52 6.94 8.45
C ALA A 247 -3.43 5.98 9.24
N ILE A 248 -3.35 4.66 9.00
CA ILE A 248 -4.17 3.65 9.68
C ILE A 248 -3.26 2.51 10.16
N SER A 249 -3.57 1.94 11.32
CA SER A 249 -2.93 0.72 11.82
C SER A 249 -3.98 -0.22 12.43
N LEU A 250 -3.79 -1.54 12.26
CA LEU A 250 -4.77 -2.55 12.69
C LEU A 250 -4.09 -3.89 12.97
N TYR A 251 -4.87 -4.82 13.52
CA TYR A 251 -4.48 -6.21 13.65
C TYR A 251 -4.66 -6.96 12.32
N GLU A 252 -3.69 -7.80 11.97
CA GLU A 252 -3.83 -8.77 10.87
C GLU A 252 -4.63 -9.99 11.33
N TYR A 253 -5.27 -10.68 10.38
CA TYR A 253 -5.86 -11.99 10.59
C TYR A 253 -4.77 -13.05 10.75
N LYS A 254 -4.65 -13.62 11.95
CA LYS A 254 -3.60 -14.61 12.27
C LYS A 254 -3.58 -15.79 11.30
N GLU A 255 -4.74 -16.18 10.76
CA GLU A 255 -4.90 -17.28 9.81
C GLU A 255 -4.14 -17.07 8.48
N THR A 256 -3.74 -15.83 8.18
CA THR A 256 -3.09 -15.47 6.90
C THR A 256 -1.58 -15.41 7.02
N ILE A 257 -1.06 -15.37 8.26
CA ILE A 257 0.35 -15.24 8.61
C ILE A 257 0.83 -16.21 9.72
N PRO A 258 0.35 -17.48 9.80
CA PRO A 258 0.67 -18.36 10.92
C PRO A 258 2.17 -18.57 11.16
N THR A 259 3.03 -18.52 10.14
CA THR A 259 4.49 -18.69 10.30
C THR A 259 5.32 -17.42 10.05
N LEU A 260 4.70 -16.28 9.71
CA LEU A 260 5.43 -15.05 9.37
C LEU A 260 6.38 -14.61 10.49
N TRP A 261 5.90 -14.60 11.74
CA TRP A 261 6.72 -14.19 12.87
C TRP A 261 7.81 -15.20 13.22
N GLU A 262 7.52 -16.50 13.11
CA GLU A 262 8.52 -17.54 13.34
C GLU A 262 9.66 -17.41 12.33
N THR A 263 9.34 -17.23 11.06
CA THR A 263 10.31 -16.97 9.98
C THR A 263 11.08 -15.69 10.24
N THR A 264 10.41 -14.62 10.67
CA THR A 264 11.06 -13.35 11.03
C THR A 264 12.04 -13.53 12.20
N ARG A 265 11.66 -14.28 13.25
CA ARG A 265 12.55 -14.55 14.39
C ARG A 265 13.79 -15.35 13.98
N LYS A 266 13.66 -16.29 13.04
CA LYS A 266 14.80 -17.01 12.47
C LYS A 266 15.72 -16.06 11.72
N PHE A 267 15.17 -15.17 10.89
CA PHE A 267 15.93 -14.10 10.25
C PHE A 267 16.66 -13.21 11.27
N MET A 268 15.99 -12.76 12.34
CA MET A 268 16.61 -11.93 13.39
C MET A 268 17.78 -12.65 14.08
N ALA A 269 17.70 -13.97 14.27
CA ALA A 269 18.76 -14.77 14.86
C ALA A 269 19.96 -14.95 13.91
N GLU A 270 19.70 -15.08 12.61
CA GLU A 270 20.74 -15.22 11.57
C GLU A 270 21.38 -13.88 11.18
N TYR A 271 20.63 -12.79 11.26
CA TYR A 271 21.04 -11.44 10.85
C TYR A 271 20.87 -10.39 11.97
N PRO A 272 21.49 -10.57 13.15
CA PRO A 272 21.34 -9.64 14.27
C PRO A 272 21.84 -8.22 13.94
N GLN A 273 22.78 -8.09 13.00
CA GLN A 273 23.31 -6.79 12.54
C GLN A 273 22.27 -5.91 11.85
N HIS A 274 21.18 -6.50 11.34
CA HIS A 274 20.10 -5.76 10.69
C HIS A 274 19.10 -5.18 11.69
N ILE A 275 19.13 -5.61 12.95
CA ILE A 275 18.18 -5.17 13.98
C ILE A 275 18.67 -3.89 14.64
N VAL A 276 17.95 -2.80 14.39
CA VAL A 276 18.32 -1.47 14.86
C VAL A 276 18.02 -1.31 16.35
N GLN A 277 18.94 -0.68 17.09
CA GLN A 277 18.67 -0.27 18.48
C GLN A 277 17.63 0.85 18.52
N ASN A 278 16.78 0.86 19.56
CA ASN A 278 15.67 1.81 19.68
C ASN A 278 14.67 1.72 18.52
N ASN A 279 14.51 0.53 17.94
CA ASN A 279 13.47 0.25 16.96
C ASN A 279 12.07 0.24 17.61
N ASN A 280 11.05 -0.06 16.80
CA ASN A 280 9.65 -0.07 17.22
C ASN A 280 9.16 -1.50 17.54
N LEU A 281 10.00 -2.41 18.03
CA LEU A 281 9.63 -3.80 18.35
C LEU A 281 8.42 -3.88 19.31
N ALA A 282 8.34 -2.98 20.29
CA ALA A 282 7.24 -2.94 21.25
C ALA A 282 5.87 -2.65 20.60
N PHE A 283 5.83 -2.02 19.41
CA PHE A 283 4.58 -1.85 18.66
C PHE A 283 4.05 -3.19 18.12
N ILE A 284 4.94 -4.08 17.70
CA ILE A 284 4.59 -5.37 17.08
C ILE A 284 4.67 -6.57 18.06
N SER A 285 5.19 -6.40 19.27
CA SER A 285 5.33 -7.49 20.23
C SER A 285 5.13 -7.03 21.67
N ASP A 286 4.35 -7.79 22.43
CA ASP A 286 4.07 -7.54 23.85
C ASP A 286 5.07 -8.22 24.79
N ASP A 287 5.96 -9.07 24.27
CA ASP A 287 6.78 -10.00 25.04
C ASP A 287 8.24 -10.03 24.57
N GLU A 288 8.76 -8.85 24.22
CA GLU A 288 10.15 -8.63 23.80
C GLU A 288 10.54 -9.46 22.57
N GLY A 289 9.59 -9.64 21.65
CA GLY A 289 9.79 -10.34 20.38
C GLY A 289 9.58 -11.85 20.44
N LYS A 290 9.10 -12.43 21.56
CA LYS A 290 8.80 -13.87 21.62
C LYS A 290 7.62 -14.23 20.72
N SER A 291 6.60 -13.38 20.65
CA SER A 291 5.43 -13.51 19.79
C SER A 291 5.07 -12.21 19.06
N TYR A 292 4.36 -12.33 17.94
CA TYR A 292 3.79 -11.21 17.20
C TYR A 292 2.38 -10.94 17.69
N ASN A 293 2.08 -9.68 18.00
CA ASN A 293 0.74 -9.26 18.41
C ASN A 293 -0.20 -9.02 17.21
N ASN A 294 0.30 -9.17 15.98
CA ASN A 294 -0.39 -8.95 14.70
C ASN A 294 -0.64 -7.48 14.32
N CYS A 295 -0.14 -6.50 15.09
CA CYS A 295 -0.25 -5.09 14.72
C CYS A 295 0.60 -4.76 13.50
N HIS A 296 0.02 -3.99 12.57
CA HIS A 296 0.69 -3.48 11.39
C HIS A 296 0.12 -2.13 10.97
N PHE A 297 0.93 -1.37 10.22
CA PHE A 297 0.53 -0.18 9.47
C PHE A 297 -0.16 -0.62 8.18
N TRP A 298 -1.27 0.02 7.83
CA TRP A 298 -2.10 -0.39 6.70
C TRP A 298 -1.58 0.17 5.38
N SER A 299 -0.95 -0.68 4.57
CA SER A 299 -0.08 -0.28 3.45
C SER A 299 -0.77 0.38 2.26
N ASN A 300 -2.10 0.37 2.15
CA ASN A 300 -2.81 1.13 1.10
C ASN A 300 -2.62 2.66 1.25
N PHE A 301 -2.21 3.13 2.43
CA PHE A 301 -1.65 4.45 2.62
C PHE A 301 -0.21 4.31 3.16
N GLU A 302 0.76 4.67 2.33
CA GLU A 302 2.17 4.73 2.72
C GLU A 302 2.82 5.94 2.08
N ILE A 303 3.48 6.76 2.90
CA ILE A 303 4.47 7.72 2.42
C ILE A 303 5.82 7.21 2.90
N GLY A 304 6.61 6.65 2.00
CA GLY A 304 7.81 5.89 2.35
C GLY A 304 9.06 6.35 1.62
N SER A 305 10.21 6.13 2.25
CA SER A 305 11.52 6.28 1.63
C SER A 305 11.88 5.03 0.83
N LEU A 306 12.17 5.21 -0.46
CA LEU A 306 12.65 4.12 -1.31
C LEU A 306 14.02 3.61 -0.84
N ASN A 307 14.85 4.47 -0.26
CA ASN A 307 16.15 4.09 0.29
C ASN A 307 16.03 3.10 1.46
N PHE A 308 14.96 3.19 2.26
CA PHE A 308 14.69 2.20 3.31
C PHE A 308 14.38 0.83 2.70
N LEU A 309 13.47 0.76 1.73
CA LEU A 309 13.09 -0.50 1.08
C LEU A 309 14.24 -1.11 0.25
N ARG A 310 15.11 -0.25 -0.31
CA ARG A 310 16.34 -0.66 -1.03
C ARG A 310 17.50 -1.01 -0.09
N SER A 311 17.39 -0.78 1.21
CA SER A 311 18.47 -1.03 2.17
C SER A 311 18.84 -2.52 2.23
N PRO A 312 20.10 -2.86 2.55
CA PRO A 312 20.51 -4.26 2.71
C PRO A 312 19.63 -5.03 3.70
N ALA A 313 19.27 -4.42 4.84
CA ALA A 313 18.43 -5.04 5.86
C ALA A 313 17.07 -5.45 5.32
N TYR A 314 16.35 -4.54 4.66
CA TYR A 314 15.03 -4.84 4.10
C TYR A 314 15.11 -5.83 2.95
N ARG A 315 16.11 -5.70 2.06
CA ARG A 315 16.30 -6.62 0.94
C ARG A 315 16.63 -8.03 1.38
N ASP A 316 17.50 -8.20 2.38
CA ASP A 316 17.83 -9.51 2.93
C ASP A 316 16.62 -10.12 3.64
N TYR A 317 15.84 -9.31 4.37
CA TYR A 317 14.60 -9.75 4.99
C TYR A 317 13.58 -10.24 3.96
N PHE A 318 13.31 -9.45 2.92
CA PHE A 318 12.39 -9.85 1.85
C PHE A 318 12.86 -11.15 1.18
N LYS A 319 14.15 -11.27 0.82
CA LYS A 319 14.69 -12.51 0.23
C LYS A 319 14.48 -13.71 1.15
N TYR A 320 14.68 -13.54 2.45
CA TYR A 320 14.47 -14.60 3.44
C TYR A 320 13.00 -15.05 3.48
N LEU A 321 12.07 -14.10 3.51
CA LEU A 321 10.63 -14.38 3.45
C LEU A 321 10.21 -15.04 2.14
N ASP A 322 10.74 -14.55 1.01
CA ASP A 322 10.41 -15.04 -0.32
C ASP A 322 10.82 -16.52 -0.50
N HIS A 323 12.00 -16.90 0.01
CA HIS A 323 12.46 -18.29 0.03
C HIS A 323 11.67 -19.18 1.00
N ALA A 324 11.17 -18.63 2.11
CA ALA A 324 10.28 -19.36 3.01
C ALA A 324 8.92 -19.69 2.35
N GLY A 325 8.53 -18.92 1.32
CA GLY A 325 7.37 -19.20 0.47
C GLY A 325 6.01 -18.86 1.08
N GLY A 326 5.97 -18.16 2.21
CA GLY A 326 4.72 -17.83 2.91
C GLY A 326 3.76 -16.91 2.13
N PHE A 327 4.25 -16.17 1.14
CA PHE A 327 3.38 -15.47 0.18
C PHE A 327 2.45 -16.44 -0.58
N PHE A 328 2.88 -17.69 -0.82
CA PHE A 328 2.15 -18.68 -1.61
C PHE A 328 1.64 -19.88 -0.80
N TYR A 329 2.37 -20.31 0.22
CA TYR A 329 1.95 -21.37 1.14
C TYR A 329 1.09 -20.87 2.30
N GLU A 330 0.97 -19.55 2.46
CA GLU A 330 0.01 -18.88 3.32
C GLU A 330 -0.67 -17.76 2.52
N ARG A 331 -0.82 -16.56 3.10
CA ARG A 331 -1.31 -15.36 2.43
C ARG A 331 -0.69 -14.10 3.05
N TRP A 332 0.64 -14.10 3.19
CA TRP A 332 1.40 -12.97 3.76
C TRP A 332 1.10 -11.69 2.98
N GLY A 333 0.50 -10.71 3.65
CA GLY A 333 0.26 -9.39 3.10
C GLY A 333 1.53 -8.54 3.14
N ASP A 334 1.64 -7.60 2.23
CA ASP A 334 2.68 -6.56 2.24
C ASP A 334 2.59 -5.67 3.47
N ALA A 335 1.39 -5.38 3.96
CA ALA A 335 1.18 -4.55 5.15
C ALA A 335 1.91 -5.07 6.41
N PRO A 336 1.73 -6.33 6.86
CA PRO A 336 2.52 -6.86 7.98
C PRO A 336 4.02 -7.01 7.65
N VAL A 337 4.41 -7.31 6.39
CA VAL A 337 5.82 -7.41 5.99
C VAL A 337 6.53 -6.04 6.10
N HIS A 338 5.95 -4.99 5.53
CA HIS A 338 6.44 -3.61 5.62
C HIS A 338 6.52 -3.15 7.07
N SER A 339 5.49 -3.46 7.85
CA SER A 339 5.39 -3.04 9.25
C SER A 339 6.43 -3.70 10.14
N ILE A 340 6.68 -5.00 9.95
CA ILE A 340 7.75 -5.71 10.66
C ILE A 340 9.11 -5.14 10.24
N GLY A 341 9.35 -4.96 8.93
CA GLY A 341 10.59 -4.37 8.44
C GLY A 341 10.85 -2.97 9.01
N ALA A 342 9.85 -2.09 8.97
CA ALA A 342 9.94 -0.74 9.53
C ALA A 342 10.12 -0.75 11.05
N SER A 343 9.49 -1.70 11.76
CA SER A 343 9.59 -1.80 13.21
C SER A 343 10.90 -2.40 13.72
N LEU A 344 11.64 -3.11 12.87
CA LEU A 344 12.91 -3.76 13.24
C LEU A 344 14.15 -3.05 12.70
N PHE A 345 14.07 -2.51 11.48
CA PHE A 345 15.25 -2.00 10.74
C PHE A 345 15.33 -0.47 10.68
N LEU A 346 14.35 0.22 11.26
CA LEU A 346 14.39 1.66 11.48
C LEU A 346 14.39 1.97 12.97
N LYS A 347 14.88 3.14 13.33
CA LYS A 347 14.61 3.68 14.67
C LYS A 347 13.16 4.10 14.75
N LYS A 348 12.55 3.98 15.93
CA LYS A 348 11.13 4.30 16.10
C LYS A 348 10.78 5.75 15.74
N GLU A 349 11.70 6.69 15.95
CA GLU A 349 11.53 8.10 15.56
C GLU A 349 11.52 8.34 14.05
N GLU A 350 11.97 7.39 13.23
CA GLU A 350 11.93 7.47 11.76
C GLU A 350 10.57 7.06 11.20
N VAL A 351 9.67 6.52 12.04
CA VAL A 351 8.29 6.19 11.69
C VAL A 351 7.36 7.34 12.10
N HIS A 352 6.37 7.68 11.27
CA HIS A 352 5.47 8.81 11.48
C HIS A 352 4.00 8.45 11.29
N PHE A 353 3.15 8.90 12.22
CA PHE A 353 1.71 8.85 12.09
C PHE A 353 1.18 10.20 11.58
N PHE A 354 0.57 10.21 10.39
CA PHE A 354 0.03 11.41 9.78
C PHE A 354 -1.36 11.76 10.32
N GLU A 355 -1.41 12.34 11.52
CA GLU A 355 -2.67 12.76 12.18
C GLU A 355 -3.51 13.74 11.34
N ASN A 356 -2.88 14.51 10.45
CA ASN A 356 -3.53 15.57 9.68
C ASN A 356 -4.04 15.14 8.29
N ILE A 357 -3.73 13.92 7.83
CA ILE A 357 -4.12 13.45 6.50
C ILE A 357 -5.34 12.54 6.63
N GLY A 358 -6.52 13.13 6.83
CA GLY A 358 -7.78 12.37 6.92
C GLY A 358 -7.98 11.47 5.69
N TYR A 359 -8.10 10.16 5.92
CA TYR A 359 -8.02 9.13 4.89
C TYR A 359 -9.10 8.07 5.05
N TYR A 360 -9.55 7.50 3.93
CA TYR A 360 -10.42 6.33 3.91
C TYR A 360 -9.97 5.35 2.85
N HIS A 361 -9.96 4.09 3.25
CA HIS A 361 -10.01 2.94 2.36
C HIS A 361 -10.94 1.92 3.02
N VAL A 362 -11.75 1.22 2.24
CA VAL A 362 -12.80 0.36 2.79
C VAL A 362 -12.24 -0.70 3.75
N PRO A 363 -12.78 -0.86 4.98
CA PRO A 363 -13.91 -0.12 5.58
C PRO A 363 -13.50 1.01 6.54
N PHE A 364 -12.21 1.28 6.73
CA PHE A 364 -11.71 2.11 7.83
C PHE A 364 -11.51 3.57 7.42
N THR A 365 -11.84 4.46 8.36
CA THR A 365 -11.62 5.90 8.24
C THR A 365 -10.60 6.33 9.28
N HIS A 366 -9.56 7.05 8.86
CA HIS A 366 -8.76 7.91 9.72
C HIS A 366 -9.30 9.34 9.60
N CYS A 367 -9.67 9.94 10.73
CA CYS A 367 -10.18 11.30 10.81
C CYS A 367 -9.50 12.04 11.96
N PRO A 368 -8.95 13.26 11.75
CA PRO A 368 -8.28 14.00 12.82
C PRO A 368 -9.16 14.12 14.08
N THR A 369 -8.57 13.83 15.24
CA THR A 369 -9.32 13.63 16.49
C THR A 369 -9.90 14.93 17.04
N THR A 370 -9.12 16.01 17.00
CA THR A 370 -9.53 17.31 17.54
C THR A 370 -10.36 18.11 16.54
N GLU A 371 -11.33 18.88 17.04
CA GLU A 371 -12.11 19.80 16.21
C GLU A 371 -11.23 20.88 15.58
N GLU A 372 -10.28 21.41 16.34
CA GLU A 372 -9.29 22.38 15.85
C GLU A 372 -8.52 21.87 14.62
N ALA A 373 -8.06 20.60 14.64
CA ALA A 373 -7.39 20.03 13.47
C ALA A 373 -8.35 19.90 12.29
N ARG A 374 -9.59 19.48 12.53
CA ARG A 374 -10.60 19.37 11.46
C ARG A 374 -10.95 20.72 10.85
N ASP A 375 -11.06 21.77 11.65
CA ASP A 375 -11.31 23.13 11.17
C ASP A 375 -10.12 23.66 10.38
N LYS A 376 -8.90 23.52 10.93
CA LYS A 376 -7.65 23.95 10.30
C LYS A 376 -7.45 23.32 8.93
N TYR A 377 -7.66 22.00 8.82
CA TYR A 377 -7.46 21.24 7.59
C TYR A 377 -8.75 21.03 6.79
N LYS A 378 -9.84 21.75 7.12
CA LYS A 378 -11.13 21.72 6.42
C LYS A 378 -11.64 20.30 6.13
N CYS A 379 -11.57 19.45 7.15
CA CYS A 379 -11.89 18.04 7.03
C CYS A 379 -13.38 17.80 6.80
N SER A 380 -13.68 16.81 5.94
CA SER A 380 -15.04 16.38 5.58
C SER A 380 -15.45 15.03 6.18
N CYS A 381 -14.58 14.41 6.99
CA CYS A 381 -14.88 13.15 7.67
C CYS A 381 -15.79 13.35 8.88
N ASN A 382 -16.59 12.33 9.18
CA ASN A 382 -17.34 12.26 10.43
C ASN A 382 -16.44 11.68 11.53
N PRO A 383 -16.12 12.41 12.60
CA PRO A 383 -15.21 11.94 13.65
C PRO A 383 -15.72 10.71 14.41
N LYS A 384 -17.03 10.39 14.33
CA LYS A 384 -17.58 9.16 14.90
C LYS A 384 -17.14 7.90 14.16
N ASP A 385 -16.79 8.05 12.89
CA ASP A 385 -16.33 6.95 12.04
C ASP A 385 -14.81 6.73 12.16
N ASN A 386 -14.12 7.53 12.99
CA ASN A 386 -12.67 7.41 13.17
C ASN A 386 -12.30 6.05 13.77
N PHE A 387 -11.45 5.31 13.06
CA PHE A 387 -11.04 3.95 13.41
C PHE A 387 -9.87 3.93 14.39
N ASP A 388 -9.03 4.97 14.41
CA ASP A 388 -7.75 5.01 15.15
C ASP A 388 -7.85 4.51 16.60
N TRP A 389 -8.92 4.86 17.30
CA TRP A 389 -9.06 4.61 18.73
C TRP A 389 -9.93 3.40 19.06
N LYS A 390 -10.44 2.68 18.05
CA LYS A 390 -11.25 1.46 18.23
C LYS A 390 -10.37 0.30 18.67
N GLY A 391 -10.98 -0.70 19.33
CA GLY A 391 -10.25 -1.86 19.86
C GLY A 391 -9.51 -2.73 18.82
N TYR A 392 -9.92 -2.70 17.56
CA TYR A 392 -9.24 -3.42 16.47
C TYR A 392 -8.19 -2.57 15.72
N SER A 393 -8.01 -1.32 16.13
CA SER A 393 -6.91 -0.47 15.66
C SER A 393 -5.68 -0.66 16.55
N CYS A 394 -4.50 -0.44 15.96
CA CYS A 394 -3.23 -0.44 16.69
C CYS A 394 -2.71 0.98 16.99
N THR A 395 -3.46 2.04 16.68
CA THR A 395 -2.97 3.42 16.82
C THR A 395 -2.78 3.81 18.30
N SER A 396 -3.69 3.40 19.19
CA SER A 396 -3.50 3.55 20.65
C SER A 396 -2.17 2.96 21.12
N ARG A 397 -1.87 1.74 20.65
CA ARG A 397 -0.62 1.04 20.98
C ARG A 397 0.59 1.79 20.44
N TYR A 398 0.53 2.24 19.19
CA TYR A 398 1.63 3.04 18.60
C TYR A 398 1.97 4.25 19.46
N PHE A 399 0.96 4.96 19.96
CA PHE A 399 1.16 6.11 20.86
C PHE A 399 1.78 5.70 22.20
N GLU A 400 1.26 4.64 22.81
CA GLU A 400 1.75 4.13 24.11
C GLU A 400 3.22 3.68 24.03
N THR A 401 3.58 2.87 23.03
CA THR A 401 4.93 2.31 22.90
C THR A 401 5.97 3.36 22.48
N ASN A 402 5.51 4.49 21.93
CA ASN A 402 6.34 5.62 21.53
C ASN A 402 6.32 6.79 22.53
N ASN A 403 5.68 6.64 23.69
CA ASN A 403 5.53 7.70 24.71
C ASN A 403 4.91 8.99 24.14
N MET A 404 3.96 8.84 23.22
CA MET A 404 3.23 9.95 22.62
C MET A 404 1.94 10.22 23.38
N ASN A 405 1.61 11.50 23.56
CA ASN A 405 0.33 11.88 24.13
C ASN A 405 -0.78 11.65 23.11
N LYS A 406 -1.80 10.88 23.47
CA LYS A 406 -3.01 10.74 22.65
C LYS A 406 -3.74 12.10 22.58
N PRO A 407 -4.31 12.46 21.42
CA PRO A 407 -4.96 13.75 21.24
C PRO A 407 -6.21 13.88 22.11
N LYS A 408 -6.48 15.08 22.62
CA LYS A 408 -7.65 15.34 23.48
C LYS A 408 -8.95 14.90 22.79
N GLY A 409 -9.75 14.08 23.49
CA GLY A 409 -11.05 13.61 23.03
C GLY A 409 -11.02 12.27 22.30
N TYR A 410 -9.86 11.60 22.22
CA TYR A 410 -9.75 10.24 21.69
C TYR A 410 -10.65 9.25 22.43
N GLU A 411 -10.88 9.46 23.73
CA GLU A 411 -11.69 8.59 24.60
C GLU A 411 -13.14 8.49 24.10
N TYR A 412 -13.68 9.58 23.55
CA TYR A 412 -15.05 9.62 22.99
C TYR A 412 -15.17 8.89 21.65
N GLN A 413 -14.05 8.52 21.04
CA GLN A 413 -13.98 7.81 19.76
C GLN A 413 -13.64 6.32 19.93
N MET A 414 -13.41 5.84 21.15
CA MET A 414 -13.07 4.43 21.40
C MET A 414 -14.25 3.46 21.20
N ASN A 415 -15.48 3.95 21.34
CA ASN A 415 -16.71 3.14 21.33
C ASN A 415 -17.30 2.92 19.95
#